data_AF-A0A857CYF2-F1
#
_entry.id   AF-A0A857CYF2-F1
#
_cell.length_a   1.000
_cell.length_b   1.000
_cell.length_c   1.000
_cell.angle_alpha   90.00
_cell.angle_beta   90.00
_cell.angle_gamma   90.00
#
_symmetry.space_group_name_H-M   'P 1'
#
loop_
_entity.id
_entity.type
_entity.pdbx_description
1 polymer ?
#
loop_
_entity_poly.entity_id
_entity_poly.type
_entity_poly.pdbx_seq_one_letter_code
_entity_poly.pdbx_strand_id
1 'polypeptide(L)'
;MRIAASVKQIVAVFCFVIAATLLVLILLKRLTPKSATILLFAVFVFSGIREVRGLYTARVTPLAALAQVAGQGDFSNNKKNPLIIAKLSADLNHPSALFYSNRPIWWVRSAEQLKTAVNTDKNPEIIMSKKDFNNLSSDYEIQVLAEKASLVYAKIYPKNFPRINR
;
A
#
# COMPACT_ATOMS: atom_id res chain seq x y z
N MET A 1 -10.27 -8.33 27.18
CA MET A 1 -9.30 -8.92 28.13
C MET A 1 -7.90 -8.79 27.52
N ARG A 2 -7.06 -7.85 28.00
CA ARG A 2 -5.71 -7.60 27.47
C ARG A 2 -4.75 -8.65 28.05
N ILE A 3 -4.41 -9.65 27.25
CA ILE A 3 -3.38 -10.62 27.63
C ILE A 3 -2.02 -9.90 27.54
N ALA A 4 -1.32 -9.79 28.67
CA ALA A 4 -0.03 -9.11 28.80
C ALA A 4 1.00 -9.69 27.82
N ALA A 5 1.89 -8.84 27.29
CA ALA A 5 2.90 -9.23 26.29
C ALA A 5 3.78 -10.41 26.74
N SER A 6 3.98 -10.59 28.04
CA SER A 6 4.70 -11.71 28.65
C SER A 6 4.04 -13.07 28.37
N VAL A 7 2.71 -13.15 28.40
CA VAL A 7 1.99 -14.42 28.17
C VAL A 7 2.13 -14.87 26.71
N LYS A 8 2.15 -13.93 25.76
CA LYS A 8 2.36 -14.24 24.34
C LYS A 8 3.77 -14.78 24.08
N GLN A 9 4.78 -14.25 24.75
CA GLN A 9 6.16 -14.73 24.65
C GLN A 9 6.30 -16.14 25.26
N ILE A 10 5.68 -16.38 26.41
CA ILE A 10 5.69 -17.71 27.06
C ILE A 10 5.03 -18.76 26.15
N VAL A 11 3.88 -18.45 25.54
CA VAL A 11 3.20 -19.36 24.61
C VAL A 11 4.05 -19.61 23.36
N ALA A 12 4.69 -18.59 22.80
CA ALA A 12 5.55 -18.72 21.63
C ALA A 12 6.77 -19.63 21.90
N VAL A 13 7.42 -19.47 23.06
CA VAL A 13 8.53 -20.34 23.47
C VAL A 13 8.05 -21.78 23.66
N PHE A 14 6.89 -21.97 24.29
CA PHE A 14 6.32 -23.31 24.49
C PHE A 14 6.00 -24.01 23.16
N CYS A 15 5.40 -23.29 22.21
CA CYS A 15 5.15 -23.80 20.85
C CYS A 15 6.45 -24.12 20.09
N PHE A 16 7.49 -23.29 20.24
CA PHE A 16 8.78 -23.53 19.60
C PHE A 16 9.45 -24.81 20.14
N VAL A 17 9.41 -25.03 21.46
CA VAL A 17 9.95 -26.24 22.09
C VAL A 17 9.19 -27.49 21.65
N ILE A 18 7.86 -27.43 21.54
CA ILE A 18 7.04 -28.55 21.03
C ILE A 18 7.36 -28.83 19.55
N ALA A 19 7.50 -27.80 18.71
CA ALA A 19 7.84 -27.97 17.31
C ALA A 19 9.26 -28.56 17.12
N ALA A 20 10.24 -28.08 17.90
CA ALA A 20 11.61 -28.59 17.87
C ALA A 20 11.70 -30.04 18.34
N THR A 21 10.99 -30.41 19.41
CA THR A 21 10.95 -31.80 19.90
C THR A 21 10.27 -32.73 18.90
N LEU A 22 9.18 -32.30 18.24
CA LEU A 22 8.57 -33.07 17.16
C LEU A 22 9.50 -33.26 15.98
N LEU A 23 10.22 -32.21 15.57
CA LEU A 23 11.20 -32.28 14.48
C LEU A 23 12.31 -33.30 14.78
N VAL A 24 12.86 -33.27 16.00
CA VAL A 24 13.88 -34.23 16.45
C VAL A 24 13.33 -35.66 16.45
N LEU A 25 12.09 -35.86 16.88
CA LEU A 25 11.46 -37.18 16.90
C LEU A 25 11.16 -37.73 15.49
N ILE A 26 10.85 -36.87 14.53
CA ILE A 26 10.69 -37.22 13.10
C ILE A 26 12.06 -37.59 12.50
N LEU A 27 13.10 -36.80 12.77
CA LEU A 27 14.47 -37.04 12.33
C LEU A 27 15.03 -38.38 12.86
N LEU A 28 14.66 -38.74 14.10
CA LEU A 28 14.99 -40.04 14.71
C LEU A 28 14.14 -41.21 14.17
N LYS A 29 13.28 -40.99 13.16
CA LYS A 29 12.35 -41.96 12.55
C LYS A 29 11.43 -42.68 13.55
N ARG A 30 11.27 -42.14 14.77
CA ARG A 30 10.39 -42.72 15.80
C ARG A 30 8.93 -42.34 15.61
N LEU A 31 8.65 -41.37 14.74
CA LEU A 31 7.29 -41.01 14.34
C LEU A 31 7.13 -41.10 12.82
N THR A 32 6.01 -41.67 12.41
CA THR A 32 5.55 -41.64 11.03
C THR A 32 5.17 -40.20 10.64
N PRO A 33 5.45 -39.75 9.41
CA PRO A 33 5.18 -38.35 9.00
C PRO A 33 3.70 -37.95 9.15
N LYS A 34 2.77 -38.91 9.06
CA LYS A 34 1.33 -38.71 9.30
C LYS A 34 1.00 -38.36 10.76
N SER A 35 1.67 -38.97 11.74
CA SER A 35 1.42 -38.69 13.16
C SER A 35 2.01 -37.34 13.57
N ALA A 36 3.13 -36.95 12.96
CA ALA A 36 3.68 -35.60 13.11
C ALA A 36 2.75 -34.50 12.61
N THR A 37 2.11 -34.67 11.43
CA THR A 37 1.18 -33.66 10.89
C THR A 37 -0.05 -33.49 11.78
N ILE A 38 -0.59 -34.60 12.31
CA ILE A 38 -1.73 -34.58 13.23
C ILE A 38 -1.37 -33.84 14.53
N LEU A 39 -0.18 -34.07 15.07
CA LEU A 39 0.24 -33.43 16.32
C LEU A 39 0.51 -31.94 16.12
N LEU A 40 1.09 -31.55 14.98
CA LEU A 40 1.31 -30.15 14.61
C LEU A 40 -0.03 -29.43 14.41
N PHE A 41 -0.98 -30.06 13.72
CA PHE A 41 -2.35 -29.57 13.61
C PHE A 41 -3.05 -29.44 14.96
N ALA A 42 -2.92 -30.43 15.85
CA ALA A 42 -3.46 -30.38 17.20
C ALA A 42 -2.86 -29.21 18.00
N VAL A 43 -1.55 -28.96 17.90
CA VAL A 43 -0.89 -27.79 18.53
C VAL A 43 -1.42 -26.48 17.95
N PHE A 44 -1.64 -26.40 16.64
CA PHE A 44 -2.26 -25.21 16.01
C PHE A 44 -3.70 -24.98 16.48
N VAL A 45 -4.50 -26.04 16.66
CA VAL A 45 -5.87 -25.96 17.16
C VAL A 45 -5.89 -25.60 18.66
N PHE A 46 -5.04 -26.22 19.49
CA PHE A 46 -4.96 -25.98 20.93
C PHE A 46 -4.32 -24.64 21.30
N SER A 47 -3.35 -24.16 20.51
CA SER A 47 -2.75 -22.83 20.70
C SER A 47 -3.73 -21.69 20.40
N GLY A 48 -4.94 -21.99 19.94
CA GLY A 48 -6.00 -21.01 19.79
C GLY A 48 -5.67 -19.94 18.75
N ILE A 49 -4.82 -20.26 17.76
CA ILE A 49 -4.57 -19.41 16.60
C ILE A 49 -5.83 -19.45 15.71
N ARG A 50 -6.91 -18.83 16.23
CA ARG A 50 -8.19 -18.66 15.54
C ARG A 50 -8.08 -17.69 14.37
N GLU A 51 -7.00 -16.91 14.31
CA GLU A 51 -6.82 -15.88 13.31
C GLU A 51 -5.36 -15.85 12.81
N VAL A 52 -5.13 -16.43 11.63
CA VAL A 52 -3.97 -16.13 10.78
C VAL A 52 -3.96 -14.63 10.40
N ARG A 53 -5.09 -13.92 10.54
CA ARG A 53 -5.20 -12.46 10.34
C ARG A 53 -4.21 -11.66 11.19
N GLY A 54 -3.80 -12.13 12.36
CA GLY A 54 -2.81 -11.44 13.19
C GLY A 54 -1.42 -11.35 12.54
N LEU A 55 -1.08 -12.28 11.62
CA LEU A 55 0.15 -12.24 10.83
C LEU A 55 0.04 -11.30 9.62
N TYR A 56 -1.18 -10.96 9.21
CA TYR A 56 -1.47 -10.00 8.16
C TYR A 56 -1.96 -8.69 8.79
N THR A 57 -1.04 -7.89 9.31
CA THR A 57 -1.39 -6.48 9.54
C THR A 57 -1.63 -5.84 8.17
N ALA A 58 -2.90 -5.71 7.79
CA ALA A 58 -3.33 -4.92 6.63
C ALA A 58 -2.95 -3.45 6.91
N ARG A 59 -1.69 -3.10 6.66
CA ARG A 59 -1.24 -1.71 6.71
C ARG A 59 -1.74 -1.05 5.43
N VAL A 60 -2.52 0.02 5.59
CA VAL A 60 -2.86 0.91 4.49
C VAL A 60 -1.55 1.40 3.88
N THR A 61 -1.34 1.11 2.60
CA THR A 61 -0.13 1.54 1.90
C THR A 61 -0.10 3.07 1.81
N PRO A 62 1.07 3.73 1.74
CA PRO A 62 1.14 5.18 1.57
C PRO A 62 0.34 5.67 0.35
N LEU A 63 0.33 4.89 -0.73
CA LEU A 63 -0.46 5.16 -1.93
C LEU A 63 -1.97 5.07 -1.66
N ALA A 64 -2.45 4.06 -0.93
CA ALA A 64 -3.85 3.94 -0.53
C ALA A 64 -4.29 5.11 0.35
N ALA A 65 -3.44 5.53 1.30
CA ALA A 65 -3.74 6.65 2.18
C ALA A 65 -3.88 7.97 1.40
N LEU A 66 -2.98 8.24 0.44
CA LEU A 66 -3.09 9.43 -0.41
C LEU A 66 -4.28 9.35 -1.38
N ALA A 67 -4.55 8.18 -1.93
CA ALA A 67 -5.74 7.96 -2.76
C ALA A 67 -7.03 8.20 -1.97
N GLN A 68 -7.08 7.76 -0.71
CA GLN A 68 -8.21 8.03 0.19
C GLN A 68 -8.42 9.52 0.43
N VAL A 69 -7.33 10.27 0.63
CA VAL A 69 -7.39 11.75 0.75
C VAL A 69 -7.92 12.38 -0.54
N ALA A 70 -7.42 11.93 -1.70
CA ALA A 70 -7.90 12.40 -3.00
C ALA A 70 -9.39 12.06 -3.24
N GLY A 71 -9.87 10.95 -2.67
CA GLY A 71 -11.26 10.51 -2.76
C GLY A 71 -12.23 11.21 -1.79
N GLN A 72 -11.73 12.00 -0.84
CA GLN A 72 -12.54 12.80 0.10
C GLN A 72 -12.75 14.26 -0.35
N GLY A 73 -12.11 14.67 -1.46
CA GLY A 73 -12.20 16.02 -2.00
C GLY A 73 -13.60 16.38 -2.53
N ASP A 74 -13.80 17.68 -2.77
CA ASP A 74 -15.11 18.28 -3.04
C ASP A 74 -15.86 17.59 -4.20
N PHE A 75 -16.89 16.83 -3.83
CA PHE A 75 -17.57 15.82 -4.65
C PHE A 75 -18.47 16.40 -5.75
N SER A 76 -18.67 17.72 -5.78
CA SER A 76 -19.62 18.36 -6.71
C SER A 76 -19.01 18.70 -8.07
N ASN A 77 -17.71 19.02 -8.15
CA ASN A 77 -17.08 19.52 -9.39
C ASN A 77 -16.02 18.58 -9.98
N ASN A 78 -15.44 17.67 -9.19
CA ASN A 78 -14.24 16.91 -9.59
C ASN A 78 -14.43 15.39 -9.75
N LYS A 79 -15.65 14.85 -9.58
CA LYS A 79 -15.93 13.40 -9.65
C LYS A 79 -15.54 12.73 -10.97
N LYS A 80 -15.48 13.50 -12.07
CA LYS A 80 -15.15 12.98 -13.41
C LYS A 80 -13.67 13.04 -13.73
N ASN A 81 -12.89 13.87 -13.02
CA ASN A 81 -11.49 14.05 -13.33
C ASN A 81 -10.69 12.86 -12.81
N PRO A 82 -9.91 12.17 -13.64
CA PRO A 82 -9.10 11.06 -13.20
C PRO A 82 -8.07 11.51 -12.17
N LEU A 83 -7.76 10.65 -11.21
CA LEU A 83 -6.60 10.79 -10.35
C LEU A 83 -5.40 10.22 -11.10
N ILE A 84 -4.41 11.08 -11.38
CA ILE A 84 -3.20 10.69 -12.07
C ILE A 84 -2.26 10.01 -11.07
N ILE A 85 -1.66 8.88 -11.46
CA ILE A 85 -0.61 8.23 -10.69
C ILE A 85 0.64 8.13 -11.55
N ALA A 86 1.66 8.90 -11.20
CA ALA A 86 2.90 8.98 -11.96
C ALA A 86 3.94 7.96 -11.46
N LYS A 87 4.31 7.06 -12.36
CA LYS A 87 5.31 5.99 -12.22
C LYS A 87 6.56 6.34 -13.03
N LEU A 88 7.16 7.50 -12.76
CA LEU A 88 8.33 7.95 -13.53
C LEU A 88 9.63 7.37 -12.97
N SER A 89 9.80 7.41 -11.64
CA SER A 89 11.00 6.82 -10.99
C SER A 89 10.69 5.81 -9.89
N ALA A 90 9.45 5.74 -9.41
CA ALA A 90 9.03 4.79 -8.39
C ALA A 90 8.07 3.74 -8.96
N ASP A 91 8.25 2.49 -8.53
CA ASP A 91 7.31 1.43 -8.82
C ASP A 91 6.06 1.57 -7.94
N LEU A 92 5.00 2.19 -8.51
CA LEU A 92 3.67 2.29 -7.88
C LEU A 92 2.71 1.21 -8.42
N ASN A 93 3.18 0.00 -8.74
CA ASN A 93 2.37 -1.06 -9.35
C ASN A 93 1.23 -1.61 -8.48
N HIS A 94 1.08 -1.14 -7.24
CA HIS A 94 0.00 -1.58 -6.38
C HIS A 94 -1.35 -0.99 -6.84
N PRO A 95 -2.38 -1.83 -7.10
CA PRO A 95 -3.72 -1.37 -7.46
C PRO A 95 -4.44 -0.66 -6.30
N SER A 96 -3.76 -0.47 -5.18
CA SER A 96 -4.30 0.09 -3.95
C SER A 96 -5.02 1.43 -4.16
N ALA A 97 -4.60 2.30 -5.07
CA ALA A 97 -5.31 3.55 -5.32
C ALA A 97 -6.73 3.37 -5.90
N LEU A 98 -6.96 2.30 -6.69
CA LEU A 98 -8.26 2.00 -7.31
C LEU A 98 -9.35 1.77 -6.26
N PHE A 99 -8.98 1.22 -5.10
CA PHE A 99 -9.93 0.86 -4.06
C PHE A 99 -10.28 2.02 -3.12
N TYR A 100 -9.52 3.12 -3.15
CA TYR A 100 -9.63 4.19 -2.15
C TYR A 100 -9.96 5.58 -2.72
N SER A 101 -9.75 5.84 -4.02
CA SER A 101 -9.90 7.20 -4.57
C SER A 101 -11.32 7.60 -5.02
N ASN A 102 -12.27 6.66 -5.12
CA ASN A 102 -13.62 6.89 -5.66
C ASN A 102 -13.67 7.57 -7.06
N ARG A 103 -12.52 7.74 -7.74
CA ARG A 103 -12.34 8.40 -9.03
C ARG A 103 -11.68 7.44 -10.02
N PRO A 104 -11.87 7.66 -11.34
CA PRO A 104 -11.07 6.97 -12.34
C PRO A 104 -9.57 7.18 -12.07
N ILE A 105 -8.77 6.14 -12.29
CA ILE A 105 -7.31 6.23 -12.09
C ILE A 105 -6.63 6.25 -13.45
N TRP A 106 -5.77 7.25 -13.69
CA TRP A 106 -4.93 7.30 -14.87
C TRP A 106 -3.47 7.04 -14.49
N TRP A 107 -2.95 5.89 -14.92
CA TRP A 107 -1.55 5.53 -14.72
C TRP A 107 -0.66 6.15 -15.79
N VAL A 108 0.34 6.90 -15.36
CA VAL A 108 1.30 7.56 -16.23
C VAL A 108 2.68 6.97 -15.98
N ARG A 109 3.37 6.51 -17.03
CA ARG A 109 4.68 5.85 -16.95
C ARG A 109 5.81 6.62 -17.62
N SER A 110 5.51 7.71 -18.33
CA SER A 110 6.51 8.55 -18.99
C SER A 110 6.14 10.03 -18.91
N ALA A 111 7.12 10.92 -19.16
CA ALA A 111 6.91 12.37 -19.13
C ALA A 111 5.94 12.83 -20.23
N GLU A 112 5.92 12.15 -21.37
CA GLU A 112 5.03 12.42 -22.50
C GLU A 112 3.59 12.06 -22.14
N GLN A 113 3.39 10.91 -21.49
CA GLN A 113 2.08 10.52 -20.97
C GLN A 113 1.59 11.49 -19.89
N LEU A 114 2.51 12.00 -19.05
CA LEU A 114 2.18 13.01 -18.05
C LEU A 114 1.71 14.29 -18.73
N LYS A 115 2.44 14.75 -19.74
CA LYS A 115 2.07 15.94 -20.52
C LYS A 115 0.68 15.81 -21.12
N THR A 116 0.36 14.66 -21.72
CA THR A 116 -0.98 14.39 -22.27
C THR A 116 -2.05 14.41 -21.18
N ALA A 117 -1.82 13.74 -20.05
CA ALA A 117 -2.78 13.69 -18.94
C ALA A 117 -3.04 15.09 -18.35
N VAL A 118 -1.98 15.86 -18.10
CA VAL A 118 -2.08 17.21 -17.54
C VAL A 118 -2.77 18.19 -18.49
N ASN A 119 -2.61 18.04 -19.81
CA ASN A 119 -3.24 18.93 -20.79
C ASN A 119 -4.71 18.60 -21.06
N THR A 120 -5.14 17.38 -20.76
CA THR A 120 -6.52 16.93 -21.03
C THR A 120 -7.49 17.40 -19.94
N ASP A 121 -7.02 17.51 -18.70
CA ASP A 121 -7.84 17.84 -17.53
C ASP A 121 -7.70 19.30 -17.11
N LYS A 122 -8.82 19.95 -16.78
CA LYS A 122 -8.85 21.38 -16.35
C LYS A 122 -8.23 21.62 -14.96
N ASN A 123 -8.00 20.57 -14.17
CA ASN A 123 -7.40 20.67 -12.84
C ASN A 123 -6.82 19.30 -12.42
N PRO A 124 -5.69 18.89 -13.01
CA PRO A 124 -5.16 17.55 -12.82
C PRO A 124 -4.55 17.40 -11.44
N GLU A 125 -4.99 16.36 -10.75
CA GLU A 125 -4.49 15.94 -9.45
C GLU A 125 -3.68 14.67 -9.61
N ILE A 126 -2.51 14.64 -8.97
CA ILE A 126 -1.48 13.63 -9.20
C ILE A 126 -0.95 13.11 -7.88
N ILE A 127 -0.75 11.79 -7.80
CA ILE A 127 0.09 11.15 -6.80
C ILE A 127 1.39 10.71 -7.47
N MET A 128 2.52 11.11 -6.88
CA MET A 128 3.85 10.81 -7.39
C MET A 128 4.85 10.61 -6.26
N SER A 129 6.06 10.14 -6.58
CA SER A 129 7.16 10.11 -5.63
C SER A 129 7.74 11.50 -5.39
N LYS A 130 8.32 11.75 -4.20
CA LYS A 130 9.07 12.98 -3.90
C LYS A 130 10.24 13.22 -4.87
N LYS A 131 10.83 12.15 -5.39
CA LYS A 131 11.89 12.22 -6.39
C LYS A 131 11.35 12.79 -7.71
N ASP A 132 10.20 12.31 -8.17
CA ASP A 132 9.54 12.80 -9.38
C ASP A 132 9.07 14.24 -9.22
N PHE A 133 8.57 14.61 -8.03
CA PHE A 133 8.21 15.98 -7.70
C PHE A 133 9.38 16.94 -7.95
N ASN A 134 10.56 16.62 -7.41
CA ASN A 134 11.75 17.45 -7.59
C ASN A 134 12.15 17.56 -9.07
N ASN A 135 12.12 16.43 -9.79
CA ASN A 135 12.49 16.39 -11.21
C ASN A 135 11.52 17.19 -12.10
N LEU A 136 10.23 17.20 -11.76
CA LEU A 136 9.19 17.89 -12.53
C LEU A 136 9.00 19.36 -12.12
N SER A 137 9.57 19.77 -10.99
CA SER A 137 9.41 21.12 -10.45
C SER A 137 9.99 22.23 -11.35
N SER A 138 10.85 21.90 -12.31
CA SER A 138 11.33 22.85 -13.33
C SER A 138 10.22 23.21 -14.32
N ASP A 139 9.51 22.20 -14.83
CA ASP A 139 8.62 22.30 -15.98
C ASP A 139 7.15 22.55 -15.57
N TYR A 140 6.81 22.16 -14.34
CA TYR A 140 5.47 22.24 -13.79
C TYR A 140 5.43 23.03 -12.48
N GLU A 141 4.36 23.79 -12.30
CA GLU A 141 3.95 24.34 -11.02
C GLU A 141 3.17 23.25 -10.28
N ILE A 142 3.66 22.88 -9.10
CA ILE A 142 3.10 21.76 -8.33
C ILE A 142 2.65 22.28 -6.96
N GLN A 143 1.36 22.20 -6.69
CA GLN A 143 0.77 22.58 -5.41
C GLN A 143 0.52 21.32 -4.58
N VAL A 144 1.31 21.14 -3.52
CA VAL A 144 1.16 19.99 -2.61
C VAL A 144 -0.11 20.12 -1.78
N LEU A 145 -0.93 19.06 -1.80
CA LEU A 145 -2.15 18.95 -1.01
C LEU A 145 -1.96 18.06 0.21
N ALA A 146 -1.22 16.96 0.07
CA ALA A 146 -0.88 16.06 1.17
C ALA A 146 0.40 15.27 0.90
N GLU A 147 1.04 14.78 1.96
CA GLU A 147 2.23 13.94 1.88
C GLU A 147 2.12 12.70 2.76
N LYS A 148 2.66 11.58 2.28
CA LYS A 148 2.78 10.36 3.09
C LYS A 148 4.02 9.58 2.69
N ALA A 149 4.92 9.36 3.66
CA ALA A 149 6.21 8.71 3.42
C ALA A 149 6.99 9.39 2.26
N SER A 150 7.35 8.64 1.23
CA SER A 150 8.07 9.11 0.04
C SER A 150 7.15 9.56 -1.10
N LEU A 151 5.84 9.67 -0.86
CA LEU A 151 4.84 10.03 -1.86
C LEU A 151 4.18 11.39 -1.55
N VAL A 152 3.77 12.06 -2.62
CA VAL A 152 3.12 13.38 -2.59
C VAL A 152 1.84 13.30 -3.39
N TYR A 153 0.78 13.88 -2.84
CA TYR A 153 -0.47 14.19 -3.52
C TYR A 153 -0.52 15.69 -3.80
N ALA A 154 -0.70 16.07 -5.06
CA ALA A 154 -0.59 17.46 -5.48
C ALA A 154 -1.52 17.78 -6.65
N LYS A 155 -1.77 19.07 -6.87
CA LYS A 155 -2.22 19.60 -8.15
C LYS A 155 -1.01 19.95 -9.00
N ILE A 156 -1.09 19.70 -10.29
CA ILE A 156 0.02 19.95 -11.22
C ILE A 156 -0.46 20.82 -12.37
N TYR A 157 0.31 21.86 -12.69
CA TYR A 157 0.04 22.77 -13.79
C TYR A 157 1.30 22.98 -14.61
N PRO A 158 1.21 22.99 -15.95
CA PRO A 158 2.36 23.24 -16.78
C PRO A 158 2.72 24.74 -16.76
N LYS A 159 3.99 25.09 -16.46
CA LYS A 159 4.39 26.51 -16.32
C LYS A 159 4.35 27.29 -17.63
N ASN A 160 4.57 26.62 -18.76
CA ASN A 160 4.79 27.24 -20.07
C ASN A 160 3.59 27.15 -21.01
N PHE A 161 2.37 26.95 -20.52
CA PHE A 161 1.23 27.13 -21.42
C PHE A 161 1.08 28.62 -21.75
N PRO A 162 0.98 29.00 -23.04
CA PRO A 162 0.60 30.35 -23.36
C PRO A 162 -0.72 30.61 -22.65
N ARG A 163 -0.77 31.66 -21.83
CA ARG A 163 -2.05 32.22 -21.39
C ARG A 163 -2.87 32.40 -22.66
N ILE A 164 -3.85 31.53 -22.88
CA ILE A 164 -4.95 31.89 -23.77
C ILE A 164 -5.62 33.03 -23.02
N ASN A 165 -5.29 34.25 -23.44
CA ASN A 165 -5.78 35.48 -22.86
C ASN A 165 -7.31 35.43 -22.75
N ARG A 166 -7.79 35.78 -21.56
CA ARG A 166 -9.10 36.37 -21.21
C ARG A 166 -10.35 35.76 -21.82
#